data_AF-A0A5C7IJA0-F1
#
_entry.id   AF-A0A5C7IJA0-F1
#
_cell.length_a   1.000
_cell.length_b   1.000
_cell.length_c   1.000
_cell.angle_alpha   90.00
_cell.angle_beta   90.00
_cell.angle_gamma   90.00
#
_symmetry.space_group_name_H-M   'P 1'
#
loop_
_entity.id
_entity.type
_entity.pdbx_description
1 polymer ?
#
loop_
_entity_poly.entity_id
_entity_poly.type
_entity_poly.pdbx_seq_one_letter_code
_entity_poly.pdbx_strand_id
1 'polypeptide(L)'
;MGDTIHRRDRISKLPNVIIHRVMSYLTAKEKFRLSIGPLDVKGSSFLLEKWIGLAIENEVVEFFTSYDEVESIDIAAPCIQKISLRFSKREPSCAIDISKSPLLKYLDLKGANFLDEEFDSIVSKYPLLKNLFVSSVIFLKSLKDIDIDTPNLVSFYYEGNSVPKSSINAPCSWDVRFENEGALNTRFVYVKDFLGVNQIEDLFITLKSEKHYLKDVEIYCFQLDGDEEPYDIDDLNKELPELPLGDLYFRLDWWCDEA
;
A
#
# COMPACT_ATOMS: atom_id res chain seq x y z
N MET A 1 32.85 4.72 -15.24
CA MET A 1 31.75 4.64 -16.22
C MET A 1 31.46 3.16 -16.45
N GLY A 2 30.56 2.60 -15.66
CA GLY A 2 30.06 1.25 -15.88
C GLY A 2 28.72 1.35 -16.58
N ASP A 3 28.57 0.70 -17.73
CA ASP A 3 27.29 0.57 -18.41
C ASP A 3 26.32 -0.19 -17.51
N THR A 4 25.34 0.52 -16.97
CA THR A 4 24.19 -0.09 -16.30
C THR A 4 23.46 -0.94 -17.35
N ILE A 5 23.46 -2.26 -17.13
CA ILE A 5 22.78 -3.22 -18.00
C ILE A 5 21.28 -2.92 -17.93
N HIS A 6 20.77 -2.09 -18.85
CA HIS A 6 19.34 -1.93 -19.05
C HIS A 6 18.76 -3.28 -19.45
N ARG A 7 17.91 -3.84 -18.58
CA ARG A 7 17.15 -5.05 -18.85
C ARG A 7 16.22 -4.76 -20.03
N ARG A 8 16.68 -5.05 -21.25
CA ARG A 8 15.96 -4.73 -22.49
C ARG A 8 14.61 -5.44 -22.48
N ASP A 9 13.53 -4.68 -22.37
CA ASP A 9 12.19 -5.17 -22.67
C ASP A 9 12.14 -5.64 -24.13
N ARG A 10 11.97 -6.96 -24.32
CA ARG A 10 11.83 -7.60 -25.63
C ARG A 10 10.37 -7.85 -25.99
N ILE A 11 9.46 -7.75 -25.02
CA ILE A 11 8.04 -8.05 -25.20
C ILE A 11 7.36 -6.90 -25.93
N SER A 12 7.72 -5.65 -25.63
CA SER A 12 7.29 -4.46 -26.38
C SER A 12 7.52 -4.51 -27.88
N LYS A 13 8.59 -5.20 -28.30
CA LYS A 13 8.97 -5.34 -29.71
C LYS A 13 8.24 -6.49 -30.41
N LEU A 14 7.43 -7.27 -29.71
CA LEU A 14 6.67 -8.34 -30.34
C LEU A 14 5.59 -7.74 -31.27
N PRO A 15 5.45 -8.26 -32.49
CA PRO A 15 4.34 -7.92 -33.37
C PRO A 15 2.99 -8.14 -32.69
N ASN A 16 2.00 -7.29 -32.97
CA ASN A 16 0.66 -7.39 -32.37
C ASN A 16 0.05 -8.78 -32.55
N VAL A 17 0.29 -9.45 -33.68
CA VAL A 17 -0.21 -10.82 -33.92
C VAL A 17 0.29 -11.83 -32.89
N ILE A 18 1.53 -11.69 -32.41
CA ILE A 18 2.07 -12.57 -31.37
C ILE A 18 1.42 -12.24 -30.03
N ILE A 19 1.27 -10.95 -29.71
CA ILE A 19 0.64 -10.51 -28.46
C ILE A 19 -0.82 -10.97 -28.42
N HIS A 20 -1.62 -10.70 -29.45
CA HIS A 20 -3.00 -11.20 -29.55
C HIS A 20 -3.07 -12.72 -29.45
N ARG A 21 -2.14 -13.44 -30.07
CA ARG A 21 -2.12 -14.90 -29.97
C ARG A 21 -1.84 -15.36 -28.54
N VAL A 22 -0.88 -14.76 -27.84
CA VAL A 22 -0.64 -15.03 -26.41
C VAL A 22 -1.88 -14.69 -25.58
N MET A 23 -2.48 -13.53 -25.80
CA MET A 23 -3.69 -13.08 -25.08
C MET A 23 -4.88 -13.99 -25.36
N SER A 24 -5.03 -14.53 -26.57
CA SER A 24 -6.13 -15.44 -26.92
C SER A 24 -6.09 -16.79 -26.20
N TYR A 25 -4.94 -17.18 -25.65
CA TYR A 25 -4.83 -18.36 -24.79
C TYR A 25 -5.22 -18.06 -23.34
N LEU A 26 -5.40 -16.79 -22.98
CA LEU A 26 -5.92 -16.38 -21.69
C LEU A 26 -7.43 -16.33 -21.82
N THR A 27 -8.12 -17.26 -21.18
CA THR A 27 -9.59 -17.22 -21.14
C THR A 27 -10.05 -16.00 -20.32
N ALA A 28 -11.21 -15.42 -20.63
CA ALA A 28 -11.79 -14.30 -19.85
C ALA A 28 -11.99 -14.61 -18.35
N LYS A 29 -11.85 -15.88 -17.94
CA LYS A 29 -11.90 -16.32 -16.54
C LYS A 29 -10.52 -16.45 -15.89
N GLU A 30 -9.44 -16.52 -16.66
CA GLU A 30 -8.09 -16.60 -16.15
C GLU A 30 -7.61 -15.21 -15.79
N LYS A 31 -7.15 -15.07 -14.55
CA LYS A 31 -6.60 -13.83 -14.00
C LYS A 31 -5.37 -13.45 -14.80
N PHE A 32 -5.53 -12.58 -15.81
CA PHE A 32 -4.40 -12.01 -16.50
C PHE A 32 -3.72 -11.01 -15.55
N ARG A 33 -2.66 -11.47 -14.90
CA ARG A 33 -1.77 -10.58 -14.16
C ARG A 33 -0.77 -10.01 -15.15
N LEU A 34 -1.10 -8.85 -15.71
CA LEU A 34 -0.05 -8.01 -16.30
C LEU A 34 0.90 -7.62 -15.17
N SER A 35 2.21 -7.72 -15.38
CA SER A 35 3.21 -7.20 -14.46
C SER A 35 4.23 -6.47 -15.27
N ILE A 36 4.05 -5.16 -15.38
CA ILE A 36 5.03 -4.30 -16.01
C ILE A 36 6.09 -4.01 -14.96
N GLY A 37 7.33 -4.42 -15.24
CA GLY A 37 8.48 -4.13 -14.39
C GLY A 37 8.89 -2.65 -14.47
N PRO A 38 9.90 -2.23 -13.69
CA PRO A 38 10.37 -0.85 -13.69
C PRO A 38 10.68 -0.39 -15.11
N LEU A 39 9.89 0.59 -15.55
CA LEU A 39 9.94 1.16 -16.87
C LEU A 39 10.77 2.44 -16.79
N ASP A 40 11.85 2.50 -17.56
CA ASP A 40 12.61 3.73 -17.74
C ASP A 40 11.74 4.76 -18.50
N VAL A 41 11.61 5.96 -17.92
CA VAL A 41 10.42 6.83 -17.98
C VAL A 41 10.14 7.42 -19.35
N LYS A 42 11.13 7.45 -20.25
CA LYS A 42 11.01 8.21 -21.50
C LYS A 42 10.36 7.48 -22.67
N GLY A 43 10.00 6.21 -22.50
CA GLY A 43 9.44 5.41 -23.59
C GLY A 43 8.48 4.33 -23.12
N SER A 44 7.85 4.49 -21.98
CA SER A 44 7.12 3.42 -21.33
C SER A 44 5.62 3.64 -21.25
N SER A 45 5.18 4.90 -21.34
CA SER A 45 3.77 5.26 -21.46
C SER A 45 3.09 4.58 -22.65
N PHE A 46 3.76 4.53 -23.81
CA PHE A 46 3.20 3.88 -25.00
C PHE A 46 2.95 2.37 -24.80
N LEU A 47 3.76 1.72 -23.96
CA LEU A 47 3.59 0.31 -23.64
C LEU A 47 2.43 0.11 -22.70
N LEU A 48 2.33 0.95 -21.67
CA LEU A 48 1.23 0.93 -20.74
C LEU A 48 -0.11 1.10 -21.47
N GLU A 49 -0.24 2.11 -22.32
CA GLU A 49 -1.45 2.33 -23.13
C GLU A 49 -1.79 1.13 -24.02
N LYS A 50 -0.79 0.56 -24.69
CA LYS A 50 -0.96 -0.62 -25.53
C LYS A 50 -1.47 -1.82 -24.72
N TRP A 51 -0.88 -2.06 -23.54
CA TRP A 51 -1.30 -3.17 -22.67
C TRP A 51 -2.67 -2.94 -22.04
N ILE A 52 -3.01 -1.70 -21.69
CA ILE A 52 -4.36 -1.33 -21.23
C ILE A 52 -5.37 -1.60 -22.34
N GLY A 53 -5.09 -1.19 -23.58
CA GLY A 53 -5.95 -1.48 -24.74
C GLY A 53 -6.20 -2.97 -24.91
N LEU A 54 -5.15 -3.78 -24.83
CA LEU A 54 -5.26 -5.24 -24.89
C LEU A 54 -6.02 -5.84 -23.70
N ALA A 55 -5.82 -5.29 -22.50
CA ALA A 55 -6.55 -5.71 -21.31
C ALA A 55 -8.07 -5.46 -21.47
N ILE A 56 -8.44 -4.32 -22.06
CA ILE A 56 -9.83 -3.98 -22.36
C ILE A 56 -10.41 -4.94 -23.40
N GLU A 57 -9.71 -5.15 -24.51
CA GLU A 57 -10.17 -6.05 -25.59
C GLU A 57 -10.40 -7.49 -25.13
N ASN A 58 -9.67 -7.93 -24.09
CA ASN A 58 -9.78 -9.27 -23.54
C ASN A 58 -10.56 -9.33 -22.21
N GLU A 59 -11.30 -8.26 -21.87
CA GLU A 59 -12.14 -8.17 -20.67
C GLU A 59 -11.42 -8.51 -19.36
N VAL A 60 -10.15 -8.09 -19.25
CA VAL A 60 -9.33 -8.35 -18.07
C VAL A 60 -9.93 -7.63 -16.86
N VAL A 61 -10.10 -8.38 -15.76
CA VAL A 61 -10.70 -7.88 -14.52
C VAL A 61 -9.69 -7.50 -13.44
N GLU A 62 -8.41 -7.91 -13.57
CA GLU A 62 -7.33 -7.62 -12.60
C GLU A 62 -6.13 -6.98 -13.30
N PHE A 63 -5.59 -5.90 -12.74
CA PHE A 63 -4.44 -5.18 -13.29
C PHE A 63 -3.36 -4.95 -12.22
N PHE A 64 -2.10 -5.30 -12.54
CA PHE A 64 -0.96 -5.11 -11.65
C PHE A 64 0.19 -4.40 -12.38
N THR A 65 0.87 -3.50 -11.71
CA THR A 65 2.02 -2.79 -12.30
C THR A 65 2.94 -2.24 -11.23
N SER A 66 4.23 -2.09 -11.58
CA SER A 66 5.27 -1.54 -10.72
C SER A 66 5.97 -0.39 -11.42
N TYR A 67 6.03 0.77 -10.80
CA TYR A 67 6.60 1.99 -11.35
C TYR A 67 7.71 2.55 -10.49
N ASP A 68 8.81 2.93 -11.13
CA ASP A 68 9.89 3.62 -10.44
C ASP A 68 9.65 5.14 -10.42
N GLU A 69 9.34 5.74 -11.55
CA GLU A 69 9.27 7.21 -11.72
C GLU A 69 8.09 7.54 -12.66
N VAL A 70 6.90 7.74 -12.09
CA VAL A 70 5.70 8.06 -12.88
C VAL A 70 4.98 9.24 -12.25
N GLU A 71 4.88 10.33 -13.01
CA GLU A 71 4.16 11.55 -12.60
C GLU A 71 2.64 11.34 -12.59
N SER A 72 2.12 10.54 -13.53
CA SER A 72 0.68 10.28 -13.62
C SER A 72 0.35 8.92 -14.25
N ILE A 73 -0.77 8.34 -13.81
CA ILE A 73 -1.32 7.07 -14.29
C ILE A 73 -2.79 7.33 -14.66
N ASP A 74 -3.14 7.19 -15.95
CA ASP A 74 -4.54 7.15 -16.44
C ASP A 74 -4.87 5.73 -16.88
N ILE A 75 -5.81 5.07 -16.19
CA ILE A 75 -6.29 3.73 -16.57
C ILE A 75 -7.73 3.83 -17.06
N ALA A 76 -7.88 3.67 -18.37
CA ALA A 76 -9.14 3.81 -19.09
C ALA A 76 -9.85 2.47 -19.36
N ALA A 77 -10.09 1.63 -18.33
CA ALA A 77 -10.55 0.26 -18.53
C ALA A 77 -11.87 -0.07 -17.78
N PRO A 78 -13.03 -0.01 -18.46
CA PRO A 78 -14.34 -0.03 -17.80
C PRO A 78 -14.69 -1.35 -17.12
N CYS A 79 -14.07 -2.46 -17.53
CA CYS A 79 -14.34 -3.80 -17.01
C CYS A 79 -13.46 -4.18 -15.81
N ILE A 80 -12.44 -3.37 -15.48
CA ILE A 80 -11.52 -3.69 -14.39
C ILE A 80 -12.25 -3.64 -13.05
N GLN A 81 -12.05 -4.69 -12.25
CA GLN A 81 -12.59 -4.82 -10.91
C GLN A 81 -11.50 -4.79 -9.83
N LYS A 82 -10.24 -5.08 -10.19
CA LYS A 82 -9.11 -5.05 -9.27
C LYS A 82 -7.91 -4.35 -9.86
N ILE A 83 -7.35 -3.41 -9.12
CA ILE A 83 -6.12 -2.69 -9.47
C ILE A 83 -5.13 -2.82 -8.32
N SER A 84 -3.88 -3.13 -8.63
CA SER A 84 -2.75 -3.10 -7.70
C SER A 84 -1.60 -2.33 -8.33
N LEU A 85 -1.29 -1.17 -7.76
CA LEU A 85 -0.24 -0.26 -8.21
C LEU A 85 0.89 -0.27 -7.19
N ARG A 86 2.11 -0.59 -7.63
CA ARG A 86 3.31 -0.54 -6.80
C ARG A 86 4.22 0.57 -7.27
N PHE A 87 4.71 1.38 -6.35
CA PHE A 87 5.64 2.48 -6.57
C PHE A 87 6.94 2.20 -5.83
N SER A 88 8.09 2.37 -6.49
CA SER A 88 9.39 1.95 -5.97
C SER A 88 10.33 3.09 -5.58
N LYS A 89 10.14 4.34 -6.03
CA LYS A 89 11.05 5.45 -5.71
C LYS A 89 10.38 6.62 -4.97
N ARG A 90 11.24 7.45 -4.39
CA ARG A 90 10.96 8.62 -3.51
C ARG A 90 10.45 9.87 -4.24
N GLU A 91 9.96 9.72 -5.45
CA GLU A 91 9.63 10.83 -6.34
C GLU A 91 8.30 11.51 -5.93
N PRO A 92 7.99 12.70 -6.47
CA PRO A 92 6.78 13.47 -6.12
C PRO A 92 5.47 12.67 -6.29
N SER A 93 4.37 13.23 -5.76
CA SER A 93 3.06 12.59 -5.81
C SER A 93 2.71 12.14 -7.23
N CYS A 94 2.19 10.91 -7.35
CA CYS A 94 1.74 10.35 -8.61
C CYS A 94 0.24 10.65 -8.76
N ALA A 95 -0.13 11.38 -9.80
CA ALA A 95 -1.53 11.63 -10.09
C ALA A 95 -2.18 10.36 -10.68
N ILE A 96 -3.06 9.71 -9.90
CA ILE A 96 -3.75 8.50 -10.34
C ILE A 96 -5.18 8.85 -10.76
N ASP A 97 -5.48 8.67 -12.05
CA ASP A 97 -6.84 8.72 -12.59
C ASP A 97 -7.28 7.32 -13.04
N ILE A 98 -8.14 6.71 -12.22
CA ILE A 98 -8.78 5.43 -12.49
C ILE A 98 -10.29 5.58 -12.75
N SER A 99 -10.77 6.81 -13.00
CA SER A 99 -12.21 7.17 -12.99
C SER A 99 -13.03 6.45 -14.06
N LYS A 100 -12.36 6.00 -15.13
CA LYS A 100 -12.95 5.22 -16.22
C LYS A 100 -13.12 3.74 -15.88
N SER A 101 -12.87 3.33 -14.64
CA SER A 101 -13.03 1.97 -14.12
C SER A 101 -14.16 1.89 -13.06
N PRO A 102 -15.43 2.10 -13.44
CA PRO A 102 -16.54 2.25 -12.48
C PRO A 102 -16.87 0.97 -11.71
N LEU A 103 -16.38 -0.19 -12.17
CA LEU A 103 -16.61 -1.50 -11.55
C LEU A 103 -15.53 -1.89 -10.52
N LEU A 104 -14.63 -0.97 -10.18
CA LEU A 104 -13.54 -1.23 -9.25
C LEU A 104 -14.07 -1.62 -7.86
N LYS A 105 -13.65 -2.80 -7.39
CA LYS A 105 -14.01 -3.39 -6.09
C LYS A 105 -12.79 -3.63 -5.21
N TYR A 106 -11.60 -3.62 -5.79
CA TYR A 106 -10.34 -3.88 -5.09
C TYR A 106 -9.29 -2.89 -5.58
N LEU A 107 -8.73 -2.12 -4.66
CA LEU A 107 -7.65 -1.17 -4.93
C LEU A 107 -6.52 -1.41 -3.95
N ASP A 108 -5.32 -1.68 -4.47
CA ASP A 108 -4.11 -1.89 -3.70
C ASP A 108 -3.04 -0.90 -4.16
N LEU A 109 -2.66 0.01 -3.27
CA LEU A 109 -1.72 1.10 -3.51
C LEU A 109 -0.50 0.86 -2.62
N LYS A 110 0.61 0.45 -3.23
CA LYS A 110 1.86 0.11 -2.53
C LYS A 110 2.97 1.10 -2.84
N GLY A 111 3.57 1.72 -1.82
CA GLY A 111 4.68 2.66 -1.95
C GLY A 111 4.29 4.03 -2.53
N ALA A 112 2.99 4.29 -2.71
CA ALA A 112 2.52 5.57 -3.22
C ALA A 112 2.72 6.69 -2.19
N ASN A 113 2.94 7.91 -2.70
CA ASN A 113 3.00 9.13 -1.91
C ASN A 113 1.79 10.00 -2.29
N PHE A 114 0.84 10.14 -1.37
CA PHE A 114 -0.40 10.89 -1.57
C PHE A 114 -0.49 12.04 -0.57
N LEU A 115 -1.01 13.17 -1.02
CA LEU A 115 -1.63 14.17 -0.15
C LEU A 115 -3.01 13.68 0.31
N ASP A 116 -3.50 14.22 1.43
CA ASP A 116 -4.83 13.91 1.98
C ASP A 116 -5.91 14.09 0.89
N GLU A 117 -5.89 15.23 0.18
CA GLU A 117 -6.91 15.55 -0.84
C GLU A 117 -6.84 14.61 -2.06
N GLU A 118 -5.65 14.14 -2.41
CA GLU A 118 -5.45 13.20 -3.52
C GLU A 118 -6.02 11.82 -3.16
N PHE A 119 -5.77 11.36 -1.93
CA PHE A 119 -6.29 10.10 -1.43
C PHE A 119 -7.82 10.10 -1.35
N ASP A 120 -8.40 11.15 -0.75
CA ASP A 120 -9.85 11.31 -0.65
C ASP A 120 -10.50 11.39 -2.03
N SER A 121 -9.86 12.10 -2.99
CA SER A 121 -10.30 12.17 -4.38
C SER A 121 -10.28 10.80 -5.08
N ILE A 122 -9.31 9.93 -4.75
CA ILE A 122 -9.27 8.56 -5.28
C ILE A 122 -10.40 7.73 -4.68
N VAL A 123 -10.51 7.68 -3.35
CA VAL A 123 -11.46 6.79 -2.66
C VAL A 123 -12.91 7.17 -2.96
N SER A 124 -13.25 8.47 -2.94
CA SER A 124 -14.61 8.97 -3.19
C SER A 124 -15.16 8.66 -4.60
N LYS A 125 -14.28 8.40 -5.58
CA LYS A 125 -14.68 8.06 -6.96
C LYS A 125 -15.22 6.64 -7.11
N TYR A 126 -15.00 5.75 -6.14
CA TYR A 126 -15.34 4.32 -6.27
C TYR A 126 -16.31 3.87 -5.18
N PRO A 127 -17.61 4.19 -5.30
CA PRO A 127 -18.62 3.79 -4.31
C PRO A 127 -18.81 2.27 -4.21
N LEU A 128 -18.33 1.51 -5.20
CA LEU A 128 -18.37 0.04 -5.21
C LEU A 128 -17.11 -0.61 -4.61
N LEU A 129 -16.16 0.18 -4.13
CA LEU A 129 -14.92 -0.32 -3.56
C LEU A 129 -15.23 -1.17 -2.32
N LYS A 130 -14.74 -2.42 -2.34
CA LYS A 130 -14.93 -3.39 -1.26
C LYS A 130 -13.66 -3.66 -0.48
N ASN A 131 -12.52 -3.53 -1.13
CA ASN A 131 -11.24 -3.78 -0.52
C ASN A 131 -10.29 -2.65 -0.89
N LEU A 132 -9.71 -2.02 0.13
CA LEU A 132 -8.74 -0.95 -0.03
C LEU A 132 -7.50 -1.33 0.77
N PHE A 133 -6.40 -1.53 0.07
CA PHE A 133 -5.09 -1.79 0.65
C PHE A 133 -4.19 -0.60 0.35
N VAL A 134 -3.67 0.02 1.39
CA VAL A 134 -2.77 1.15 1.29
C VAL A 134 -1.55 0.77 2.10
N SER A 135 -0.43 0.51 1.43
CA SER A 135 0.83 0.21 2.12
C SER A 135 1.89 1.16 1.63
N SER A 136 2.54 1.88 2.53
CA SER A 136 3.70 2.69 2.18
C SER A 136 4.64 2.68 3.37
N VAL A 137 5.55 1.72 3.29
CA VAL A 137 6.57 1.44 4.31
C VAL A 137 7.47 2.66 4.55
N ILE A 138 7.58 3.61 3.61
CA ILE A 138 8.62 4.66 3.68
C ILE A 138 8.07 6.09 3.45
N PHE A 139 6.91 6.28 2.77
CA PHE A 139 6.58 7.59 2.17
C PHE A 139 5.22 8.20 2.53
N LEU A 140 4.33 7.51 3.25
CA LEU A 140 3.10 8.11 3.77
C LEU A 140 3.36 9.00 5.00
N LYS A 141 4.28 9.96 4.88
CA LYS A 141 4.49 11.00 5.90
C LYS A 141 3.44 12.11 5.80
N SER A 142 2.73 12.18 4.68
CA SER A 142 1.78 13.24 4.35
C SER A 142 0.35 12.92 4.75
N LEU A 143 -0.05 11.64 4.84
CA LEU A 143 -1.42 11.29 5.23
C LEU A 143 -1.64 11.59 6.71
N LYS A 144 -2.42 12.64 6.97
CA LYS A 144 -2.76 13.15 8.30
C LYS A 144 -4.22 12.92 8.64
N ASP A 145 -5.09 13.09 7.65
CA ASP A 145 -6.53 12.98 7.79
C ASP A 145 -7.05 12.11 6.64
N ILE A 146 -7.84 11.09 6.97
CA ILE A 146 -8.44 10.16 6.02
C ILE A 146 -9.94 10.09 6.26
N ASP A 147 -10.73 10.41 5.24
CA ASP A 147 -12.19 10.24 5.28
C ASP A 147 -12.64 9.20 4.24
N ILE A 148 -13.02 8.02 4.71
CA ILE A 148 -13.45 6.91 3.85
C ILE A 148 -14.96 6.77 3.93
N ASP A 149 -15.65 7.42 2.98
CA ASP A 149 -17.09 7.27 2.76
C ASP A 149 -17.37 6.21 1.68
N THR A 150 -17.05 4.96 1.97
CA THR A 150 -17.33 3.82 1.08
C THR A 150 -18.19 2.78 1.80
N PRO A 151 -19.53 2.88 1.72
CA PRO A 151 -20.44 2.03 2.51
C PRO A 151 -20.37 0.55 2.14
N ASN A 152 -19.78 0.23 0.98
CA ASN A 152 -19.56 -1.13 0.51
C ASN A 152 -18.19 -1.71 0.89
N LEU A 153 -17.37 -0.96 1.63
CA LEU A 153 -16.06 -1.42 2.06
C LEU A 153 -16.24 -2.60 3.04
N VAL A 154 -15.55 -3.68 2.73
CA VAL A 154 -15.55 -4.94 3.49
C VAL A 154 -14.21 -5.14 4.18
N SER A 155 -13.12 -4.66 3.59
CA SER A 155 -11.80 -4.74 4.20
C SER A 155 -11.01 -3.46 3.92
N PHE A 156 -10.39 -2.93 4.96
CA PHE A 156 -9.42 -1.85 4.88
C PHE A 156 -8.11 -2.32 5.50
N TYR A 157 -7.03 -2.21 4.73
CA TYR A 157 -5.67 -2.43 5.20
C TYR A 157 -4.87 -1.15 5.03
N TYR A 158 -4.30 -0.68 6.13
CA TYR A 158 -3.41 0.46 6.13
C TYR A 158 -2.06 0.07 6.73
N GLU A 159 -0.99 0.33 6.00
CA GLU A 159 0.39 0.17 6.43
C GLU A 159 1.15 1.46 6.18
N GLY A 160 1.50 2.16 7.25
CA GLY A 160 2.13 3.47 7.16
C GLY A 160 2.88 3.87 8.42
N ASN A 161 3.68 4.92 8.29
CA ASN A 161 4.52 5.45 9.37
C ASN A 161 3.77 6.44 10.28
N SER A 162 2.71 7.09 9.80
CA SER A 162 1.85 7.97 10.60
C SER A 162 0.55 7.26 10.94
N VAL A 163 -0.04 7.63 12.07
CA VAL A 163 -1.42 7.28 12.40
C VAL A 163 -2.29 8.41 11.86
N PRO A 164 -3.02 8.22 10.76
CA PRO A 164 -3.91 9.25 10.26
C PRO A 164 -5.09 9.39 11.24
N LYS A 165 -5.50 10.62 11.49
CA LYS A 165 -6.86 10.86 11.98
C LYS A 165 -7.81 10.34 10.92
N SER A 166 -8.83 9.62 11.35
CA SER A 166 -9.67 8.91 10.40
C SER A 166 -11.12 8.96 10.79
N SER A 167 -11.95 9.08 9.76
CA SER A 167 -13.39 8.95 9.80
C SER A 167 -13.74 7.90 8.75
N ILE A 168 -14.42 6.83 9.13
CA ILE A 168 -14.86 5.80 8.19
C ILE A 168 -16.35 5.56 8.38
N ASN A 169 -17.10 5.73 7.30
CA ASN A 169 -18.52 5.43 7.23
C ASN A 169 -18.74 4.09 6.51
N ALA A 170 -18.16 3.02 7.05
CA ALA A 170 -18.25 1.68 6.50
C ALA A 170 -18.50 0.64 7.60
N PRO A 171 -19.24 -0.44 7.31
CA PRO A 171 -19.57 -1.47 8.29
C PRO A 171 -18.44 -2.48 8.54
N CYS A 172 -17.22 -2.24 8.05
CA CYS A 172 -16.12 -3.19 8.12
C CYS A 172 -15.16 -2.93 9.28
N SER A 173 -14.58 -4.02 9.78
CA SER A 173 -13.46 -3.99 10.71
C SER A 173 -12.14 -3.69 10.00
N TRP A 174 -11.16 -3.22 10.77
CA TRP A 174 -9.88 -2.76 10.25
C TRP A 174 -8.79 -3.77 10.53
N ASP A 175 -7.94 -4.00 9.54
CA ASP A 175 -6.60 -4.58 9.72
C ASP A 175 -5.61 -3.44 9.55
N VAL A 176 -5.07 -2.95 10.67
CA VAL A 176 -4.18 -1.79 10.66
C VAL A 176 -2.80 -2.24 11.06
N ARG A 177 -1.83 -1.99 10.19
CA ARG A 177 -0.41 -2.19 10.48
C ARG A 177 0.29 -0.86 10.59
N PHE A 178 0.94 -0.61 11.71
CA PHE A 178 1.86 0.52 11.83
C PHE A 178 3.28 -0.01 11.83
N GLU A 179 4.07 0.44 10.86
CA GLU A 179 5.51 0.24 10.86
C GLU A 179 6.15 1.56 11.27
N ASN A 180 6.84 1.58 12.42
CA ASN A 180 7.45 2.79 12.92
C ASN A 180 8.96 2.79 12.68
N GLU A 181 9.44 3.70 11.83
CA GLU A 181 10.87 4.00 11.64
C GLU A 181 11.33 5.27 12.39
N GLY A 182 10.66 5.71 13.47
CA GLY A 182 11.04 6.94 14.20
C GLY A 182 10.63 7.01 15.68
N ALA A 183 10.88 8.17 16.31
CA ALA A 183 10.70 8.39 17.76
C ALA A 183 9.28 8.07 18.26
N LEU A 184 9.20 7.16 19.25
CA LEU A 184 7.99 6.50 19.75
C LEU A 184 6.98 7.45 20.44
N ASN A 185 7.48 8.40 21.23
CA ASN A 185 6.72 9.19 22.20
C ASN A 185 5.63 10.10 21.62
N THR A 186 5.80 10.65 20.41
CA THR A 186 4.74 11.50 19.81
C THR A 186 3.64 10.70 19.11
N ARG A 187 3.85 9.41 18.83
CA ARG A 187 2.94 8.61 18.00
C ARG A 187 1.96 7.74 18.79
N PHE A 188 2.30 7.39 20.04
CA PHE A 188 1.39 6.64 20.91
C PHE A 188 0.10 7.37 21.26
N VAL A 189 0.17 8.70 21.44
CA VAL A 189 -1.02 9.53 21.66
C VAL A 189 -2.00 9.40 20.48
N TYR A 190 -1.50 9.37 19.25
CA TYR A 190 -2.36 9.19 18.07
C TYR A 190 -2.92 7.78 17.94
N VAL A 191 -2.17 6.74 18.31
CA VAL A 191 -2.72 5.36 18.33
C VAL A 191 -3.89 5.27 19.31
N LYS A 192 -3.76 5.87 20.50
CA LYS A 192 -4.83 5.87 21.50
C LYS A 192 -6.08 6.59 21.00
N ASP A 193 -5.90 7.78 20.43
CA ASP A 193 -7.02 8.53 19.83
C ASP A 193 -7.67 7.72 18.71
N PHE A 194 -6.87 7.08 17.85
CA PHE A 194 -7.32 6.25 16.74
C PHE A 194 -8.10 5.00 17.19
N LEU A 195 -7.64 4.34 18.25
CA LEU A 195 -8.32 3.19 18.85
C LEU A 195 -9.67 3.56 19.49
N GLY A 196 -9.79 4.78 20.02
CA GLY A 196 -11.00 5.23 20.71
C GLY A 196 -12.20 5.47 19.81
N VAL A 197 -12.00 5.65 18.49
CA VAL A 197 -13.07 5.98 17.54
C VAL A 197 -13.46 4.85 16.58
N ASN A 198 -12.66 3.79 16.45
CA ASN A 198 -12.81 2.81 15.37
C ASN A 198 -13.03 1.37 15.86
N GLN A 199 -13.80 0.60 15.09
CA GLN A 199 -13.93 -0.86 15.29
C GLN A 199 -12.78 -1.58 14.58
N ILE A 200 -11.73 -1.91 15.33
CA ILE A 200 -10.53 -2.57 14.81
C ILE A 200 -10.61 -4.07 15.16
N GLU A 201 -10.46 -4.94 14.17
CA GLU A 201 -10.47 -6.40 14.37
C GLU A 201 -9.07 -6.87 14.75
N ASP A 202 -8.08 -6.49 13.94
CA ASP A 202 -6.67 -6.79 14.17
C ASP A 202 -5.84 -5.51 14.13
N LEU A 203 -5.03 -5.30 15.17
CA LEU A 203 -4.06 -4.21 15.23
C LEU A 203 -2.65 -4.80 15.31
N PHE A 204 -1.86 -4.54 14.28
CA PHE A 204 -0.45 -4.89 14.22
C PHE A 204 0.39 -3.63 14.43
N ILE A 205 1.12 -3.59 15.55
CA ILE A 205 2.11 -2.53 15.77
C ILE A 205 3.48 -3.16 15.70
N THR A 206 4.25 -2.76 14.68
CA THR A 206 5.66 -3.10 14.56
C THR A 206 6.49 -1.99 15.19
N LEU A 207 7.11 -2.31 16.33
CA LEU A 207 8.01 -1.40 17.05
C LEU A 207 9.45 -1.85 16.82
N LYS A 208 10.27 -0.96 16.26
CA LYS A 208 11.72 -1.12 16.22
C LYS A 208 12.30 -0.47 17.49
N SER A 209 13.01 -1.23 18.33
CA SER A 209 13.70 -0.71 19.53
C SER A 209 14.95 -1.52 19.90
N GLU A 210 15.89 -0.92 20.63
CA GLU A 210 17.09 -1.59 21.12
C GLU A 210 16.80 -2.51 22.34
N LYS A 211 17.59 -3.59 22.42
CA LYS A 211 17.40 -4.73 23.33
C LYS A 211 17.33 -4.37 24.81
N HIS A 212 18.01 -3.33 25.26
CA HIS A 212 18.09 -3.00 26.70
C HIS A 212 16.79 -2.40 27.25
N TYR A 213 15.84 -2.00 26.41
CA TYR A 213 14.56 -1.44 26.83
C TYR A 213 13.43 -2.46 26.99
N LEU A 214 13.63 -3.74 26.63
CA LEU A 214 12.60 -4.79 26.69
C LEU A 214 12.75 -5.72 27.91
N LYS A 215 13.48 -5.29 28.93
CA LYS A 215 13.92 -6.17 30.03
C LYS A 215 12.77 -6.80 30.83
N ASP A 216 11.58 -6.22 30.76
CA ASP A 216 10.39 -6.64 31.50
C ASP A 216 9.14 -6.87 30.61
N VAL A 217 9.31 -7.07 29.29
CA VAL A 217 8.20 -7.35 28.35
C VAL A 217 8.20 -8.82 27.91
N GLU A 218 7.07 -9.50 28.01
CA GLU A 218 6.88 -10.87 27.50
C GLU A 218 6.66 -10.84 25.96
N ILE A 219 7.61 -11.36 25.19
CA ILE A 219 7.61 -11.33 23.72
C ILE A 219 7.10 -12.66 23.17
N TYR A 220 6.09 -12.61 22.30
CA TYR A 220 5.42 -13.82 21.77
C TYR A 220 5.89 -14.26 20.35
N CYS A 221 6.62 -13.44 19.58
CA CYS A 221 7.14 -13.79 18.23
C CYS A 221 8.36 -12.93 17.80
N PHE A 222 9.19 -13.40 16.83
CA PHE A 222 10.49 -12.79 16.46
C PHE A 222 10.85 -12.85 14.95
N GLN A 223 11.38 -11.75 14.39
CA GLN A 223 12.11 -11.65 13.09
C GLN A 223 13.20 -10.53 13.14
N LEU A 224 14.29 -10.65 12.35
CA LEU A 224 15.51 -9.78 12.37
C LEU A 224 15.59 -8.85 11.14
N ASP A 225 15.96 -7.57 11.31
CA ASP A 225 16.42 -6.66 10.22
C ASP A 225 17.28 -5.47 10.74
N GLY A 226 18.14 -4.84 9.90
CA GLY A 226 19.36 -4.05 10.23
C GLY A 226 19.39 -2.48 10.04
N ASP A 227 20.15 -1.77 10.92
CA ASP A 227 20.48 -0.33 11.30
C ASP A 227 19.57 0.82 11.95
N GLU A 228 20.10 1.45 13.05
CA GLU A 228 19.96 2.83 13.69
C GLU A 228 19.25 3.10 15.09
N GLU A 229 19.81 4.09 15.86
CA GLU A 229 19.81 4.44 17.34
C GLU A 229 18.49 4.57 18.18
N PRO A 230 18.53 4.54 19.56
CA PRO A 230 17.38 4.09 20.38
C PRO A 230 16.71 5.06 21.41
N TYR A 231 15.55 4.64 21.96
CA TYR A 231 14.72 5.34 22.98
C TYR A 231 14.02 4.41 24.02
N ASP A 232 13.58 5.00 25.14
CA ASP A 232 13.02 4.35 26.36
C ASP A 232 11.56 3.86 26.24
N ILE A 233 11.29 2.62 26.68
CA ILE A 233 10.01 1.88 26.58
C ILE A 233 9.18 1.93 27.87
N ASP A 234 9.76 2.31 29.01
CA ASP A 234 9.10 2.26 30.33
C ASP A 234 7.89 3.23 30.48
N ASP A 235 7.65 4.08 29.47
CA ASP A 235 6.48 4.94 29.38
C ASP A 235 5.23 4.24 28.80
N LEU A 236 5.36 3.14 28.03
CA LEU A 236 4.19 2.44 27.43
C LEU A 236 3.22 1.91 28.48
N ASN A 237 3.74 1.28 29.53
CA ASN A 237 2.94 0.64 30.57
C ASN A 237 2.20 1.64 31.46
N LYS A 238 2.64 2.91 31.48
CA LYS A 238 1.96 3.98 32.24
C LYS A 238 0.81 4.60 31.45
N GLU A 239 0.88 4.58 30.12
CA GLU A 239 -0.03 5.31 29.21
C GLU A 239 -1.26 4.48 28.74
N LEU A 240 -1.21 3.14 28.87
CA LEU A 240 -2.16 2.19 28.26
C LEU A 240 -2.98 1.30 29.23
N PRO A 241 -3.62 1.82 30.29
CA PRO A 241 -4.45 0.97 31.16
C PRO A 241 -5.80 0.53 30.55
N GLU A 242 -6.23 1.10 29.41
CA GLU A 242 -7.58 0.92 28.85
C GLU A 242 -7.56 0.65 27.33
N LEU A 243 -7.09 -0.54 26.92
CA LEU A 243 -7.20 -0.97 25.53
C LEU A 243 -8.58 -1.61 25.24
N PRO A 244 -9.15 -1.41 24.03
CA PRO A 244 -10.40 -2.06 23.63
C PRO A 244 -10.26 -3.59 23.55
N LEU A 245 -11.40 -4.30 23.62
CA LEU A 245 -11.48 -5.76 23.50
C LEU A 245 -11.08 -6.20 22.07
N GLY A 246 -9.94 -6.89 21.95
CA GLY A 246 -9.41 -7.46 20.70
C GLY A 246 -8.03 -8.10 20.95
N ASP A 247 -7.52 -8.88 19.99
CA ASP A 247 -6.16 -9.41 20.07
C ASP A 247 -5.18 -8.35 19.59
N LEU A 248 -4.28 -7.90 20.47
CA LEU A 248 -3.23 -6.94 20.13
C LEU A 248 -1.94 -7.69 19.81
N TYR A 249 -1.50 -7.60 18.55
CA TYR A 249 -0.28 -8.26 18.10
C TYR A 249 0.86 -7.26 18.06
N PHE A 250 1.79 -7.38 19.02
CA PHE A 250 3.05 -6.66 18.98
C PHE A 250 4.08 -7.45 18.19
N ARG A 251 4.65 -6.82 17.17
CA ARG A 251 5.84 -7.30 16.50
C ARG A 251 7.02 -6.42 16.91
N LEU A 252 7.99 -7.00 17.59
CA LEU A 252 9.22 -6.33 17.97
C LEU A 252 10.32 -6.82 17.04
N ASP A 253 10.82 -5.92 16.20
CA ASP A 253 12.01 -6.19 15.39
C ASP A 253 13.23 -5.59 16.11
N TRP A 254 14.30 -6.38 16.25
CA TRP A 254 15.53 -5.97 16.94
C TRP A 254 16.78 -6.24 16.11
N TRP A 255 17.87 -5.62 16.55
CA TRP A 255 19.14 -5.47 15.83
C TRP A 255 20.27 -5.71 16.84
N CYS A 256 21.37 -6.32 16.41
CA CYS A 256 22.54 -6.55 17.23
C CYS A 256 23.75 -5.99 16.48
N ASP A 257 24.31 -4.89 16.96
CA ASP A 257 25.60 -4.42 16.47
C ASP A 257 26.66 -5.43 16.90
N GLU A 258 27.26 -6.13 15.93
CA GLU A 258 28.48 -6.88 16.19
C GLU A 258 29.60 -5.86 16.45
N ALA A 259 30.03 -5.79 17.72
CA ALA A 259 31.13 -4.94 18.21
C ALA A 259 32.50 -5.30 17.61
#